data_AF-A0A165YH26-F1
#
_entry.id   AF-A0A165YH26-F1
#
_cell.length_a   1.000
_cell.length_b   1.000
_cell.length_c   1.000
_cell.angle_alpha   90.00
_cell.angle_beta   90.00
_cell.angle_gamma   90.00
#
_symmetry.space_group_name_H-M   'P 1'
#
loop_
_entity.id
_entity.type
_entity.pdbx_description
1 polymer ?
#
loop_
_entity_poly.entity_id
_entity_poly.type
_entity_poly.pdbx_seq_one_letter_code
_entity_poly.pdbx_strand_id
1 'polypeptide(L)' 'LDHLGPMVINLDGTIARISNWDALSEAERLNTLRAIGRRNRKKVEELAKAQRFGDEVIDTDQA' A
#
# COMPACT_ATOMS: atom_id res chain seq x y z
N LEU A 1 -13.67 15.24 10.52
CA LEU A 1 -12.81 14.04 10.35
C LEU A 1 -11.72 14.29 9.28
N ASP A 2 -11.49 15.53 8.85
CA ASP A 2 -10.74 15.82 7.62
C ASP A 2 -9.31 16.32 7.85
N HIS A 3 -8.61 15.77 8.86
CA HIS A 3 -7.22 16.13 9.20
C HIS A 3 -6.21 15.04 8.83
N LEU A 4 -6.70 13.88 8.38
CA LEU A 4 -5.88 12.72 8.06
C LEU A 4 -5.45 12.74 6.60
N GLY A 5 -4.22 12.30 6.38
CA GLY A 5 -3.61 12.25 5.07
C GLY A 5 -4.03 11.04 4.23
N PRO A 6 -3.32 10.80 3.11
CA PRO A 6 -3.58 9.66 2.26
C PRO A 6 -3.35 8.34 2.99
N MET A 7 -3.96 7.27 2.46
CA MET A 7 -3.72 5.92 2.96
C MET A 7 -2.32 5.45 2.59
N VAL A 8 -1.75 4.61 3.43
CA VAL A 8 -0.44 3.98 3.27
C VAL A 8 -0.62 2.49 3.50
N ILE A 9 -0.03 1.69 2.62
CA ILE A 9 0.01 0.23 2.76
C ILE A 9 1.30 -0.13 3.49
N ASN A 10 1.24 -0.97 4.52
CA ASN A 10 2.39 -1.45 5.27
C ASN A 10 2.95 -2.75 4.66
N LEU A 11 4.12 -3.18 5.14
CA LEU A 11 4.76 -4.41 4.63
C LEU A 11 3.97 -5.67 5.02
N ASP A 12 3.32 -5.65 6.18
CA ASP A 12 2.46 -6.73 6.66
C ASP A 12 1.09 -6.79 5.97
N GLY A 13 0.85 -5.94 4.96
CA GLY A 13 -0.41 -5.85 4.23
C GLY A 13 -1.48 -4.99 4.91
N THR A 14 -1.23 -4.45 6.11
CA THR A 14 -2.20 -3.56 6.77
C THR A 14 -2.25 -2.18 6.10
N ILE A 15 -3.35 -1.44 6.33
CA ILE A 15 -3.57 -0.10 5.80
C ILE A 15 -3.65 0.89 6.95
N ALA A 16 -2.86 1.96 6.88
CA ALA A 16 -2.87 3.07 7.83
C ALA A 16 -3.13 4.40 7.12
N ARG A 17 -3.44 5.45 7.89
CA ARG A 17 -3.50 6.84 7.41
C ARG A 17 -2.38 7.66 8.03
N ILE A 18 -1.89 8.66 7.29
CA ILE A 18 -0.92 9.60 7.83
C ILE A 18 -1.63 10.52 8.83
N SER A 19 -1.28 10.39 10.11
CA SER A 19 -1.95 11.10 11.22
C SER A 19 -1.47 12.54 11.41
N ASN A 20 -0.24 12.87 11.02
CA ASN A 20 0.35 14.20 11.14
C ASN A 20 0.22 15.03 9.84
N TRP A 21 -0.78 14.75 9.02
CA TRP A 21 -0.90 15.31 7.67
C TRP A 21 -1.16 16.82 7.68
N ASP A 22 -1.98 17.27 8.61
CA ASP A 22 -2.27 18.67 8.87
C ASP A 22 -1.03 19.47 9.26
N ALA A 23 -0.10 18.87 10.00
CA ALA A 23 1.18 19.47 10.39
C ALA A 23 2.19 19.61 9.24
N LEU A 24 1.96 18.97 8.08
CA LEU A 24 2.84 19.11 6.91
C LEU A 24 2.56 20.41 6.15
N SER A 25 3.63 21.08 5.73
CA SER A 25 3.57 22.18 4.76
C SER A 25 3.07 21.69 3.40
N GLU A 26 2.62 22.61 2.55
CA GLU A 26 2.12 22.26 1.22
C GLU A 26 3.17 21.58 0.33
N ALA A 27 4.44 22.00 0.43
CA ALA A 27 5.55 21.36 -0.27
C ALA A 27 5.78 19.91 0.21
N GLU A 28 5.70 19.68 1.52
CA GLU A 28 5.83 18.34 2.11
C GLU A 28 4.65 17.44 1.75
N ARG A 29 3.43 17.99 1.73
CA ARG A 29 2.22 17.28 1.28
C ARG A 29 2.37 16.82 -0.17
N LEU A 30 2.83 17.70 -1.06
CA LEU A 30 3.02 17.37 -2.48
C LEU A 30 4.06 16.25 -2.68
N ASN A 31 5.18 16.34 -1.97
CA ASN A 31 6.23 15.32 -2.00
C ASN A 31 5.74 13.99 -1.43
N THR A 32 4.99 14.04 -0.33
CA THR A 32 4.39 12.87 0.31
C THR A 32 3.40 12.16 -0.61
N LEU A 33 2.49 12.90 -1.27
CA LEU A 33 1.53 12.31 -2.22
C LEU A 33 2.25 11.57 -3.36
N ARG A 34 3.28 12.19 -3.95
CA ARG A 34 4.07 11.59 -5.02
C ARG A 34 4.77 10.30 -4.55
N ALA A 35 5.38 10.32 -3.37
CA ALA A 35 6.10 9.16 -2.84
C ALA A 35 5.15 8.02 -2.43
N ILE A 36 4.08 8.33 -1.72
CA ILE A 36 3.10 7.34 -1.25
C ILE A 36 2.34 6.70 -2.41
N GLY A 37 1.94 7.47 -3.42
CA GLY A 37 1.29 6.91 -4.61
C GLY A 37 2.12 5.83 -5.30
N ARG A 38 3.43 6.10 -5.51
CA ARG A 38 4.36 5.11 -6.08
C ARG A 38 4.56 3.89 -5.18
N ARG A 39 4.77 4.11 -3.88
CA ARG A 39 5.01 3.03 -2.90
C ARG A 39 3.80 2.13 -2.74
N ASN A 40 2.60 2.70 -2.64
CA ASN A 40 1.36 1.93 -2.50
C ASN A 40 1.10 1.09 -3.74
N ARG A 41 1.27 1.64 -4.95
CA ARG A 41 1.12 0.86 -6.19
C ARG A 41 2.05 -0.36 -6.19
N LYS A 42 3.33 -0.15 -5.90
CA LYS A 42 4.31 -1.24 -5.81
C LYS A 42 3.91 -2.30 -4.78
N LYS A 43 3.48 -1.88 -3.59
CA LYS A 43 3.04 -2.79 -2.52
C LYS A 43 1.80 -3.61 -2.90
N VAL A 44 0.81 -3.00 -3.54
CA VAL A 44 -0.36 -3.73 -4.05
C VAL A 44 0.06 -4.78 -5.07
N GLU A 45 0.93 -4.43 -6.01
CA GLU A 45 1.44 -5.37 -7.02
C GLU A 45 2.20 -6.54 -6.38
N GLU A 46 3.03 -6.28 -5.36
CA GLU A 46 3.77 -7.30 -4.61
C GLU A 46 2.82 -8.22 -3.82
N LEU A 47 1.85 -7.65 -3.09
CA LEU A 47 0.86 -8.41 -2.34
C LEU A 47 -0.04 -9.24 -3.26
N ALA A 48 -0.46 -8.68 -4.40
CA ALA A 48 -1.25 -9.39 -5.40
C ALA A 48 -0.48 -10.57 -5.99
N LYS A 49 0.83 -10.42 -6.27
CA LYS A 49 1.68 -11.54 -6.68
C LYS A 49 1.79 -12.59 -5.58
N ALA A 50 2.05 -12.18 -4.34
CA ALA A 50 2.18 -13.10 -3.22
C ALA A 50 0.89 -13.89 -2.95
N GLN A 51 -0.29 -13.27 -3.09
CA GLN A 51 -1.59 -13.94 -3.01
C GLN A 51 -1.80 -14.92 -4.17
N ARG A 52 -1.41 -14.55 -5.40
CA ARG A 52 -1.48 -15.43 -6.57
C ARG A 52 -0.58 -16.66 -6.42
N PHE A 53 0.61 -16.50 -5.84
CA PHE A 53 1.48 -17.61 -5.46
C PHE A 53 0.92 -18.47 -4.31
N GLY A 54 -0.02 -17.93 -3.51
CA GLY A 54 -0.73 -18.68 -2.46
C GLY A 54 -1.93 -19.49 -2.97
N ASP A 55 -2.57 -19.06 -4.06
CA ASP A 55 -3.69 -19.75 -4.70
C ASP A 55 -3.25 -20.78 -5.77
N GLU A 56 -2.01 -20.71 -6.25
CA GLU A 56 -1.46 -21.58 -7.32
C GLU A 56 -0.75 -22.84 -6.79
N VAL A 57 -1.09 -23.28 -5.57
CA VAL A 57 -0.82 -24.66 -5.10
C VAL A 57 -2.13 -25.45 -5.16
N ILE A 58 -2.73 -25.52 -6.35
CA ILE A 58 -3.66 -26.59 -6.68
C ILE A 58 -2.89 -27.55 -7.56
N ASP A 59 -2.51 -28.64 -6.90
CA ASP A 59 -2.08 -29.92 -7.43
C ASP A 59 -2.72 -30.24 -8.79
N THR A 60 -1.96 -30.06 -9.86
CA THR A 60 -2.18 -30.80 -11.11
C THR A 60 -1.07 -31.82 -11.28
N ASP A 61 -0.93 -32.72 -10.30
CA ASP A 61 -0.31 -34.02 -10.50
C ASP A 61 -1.20 -35.11 -9.89
N GLN A 62 -2.43 -35.26 -10.42
CA GLN A 62 -3.16 -36.52 -10.34
C GLN A 62 -3.94 -36.83 -11.62
N ALA A 63 -3.62 -38.03 -12.15
CA ALA A 63 -4.28 -38.85 -13.17
C ALA A 63 -3.86 -38.66 -14.63
#